data_AF-A0A9P5EDK7-F1
#
_entry.id   AF-A0A9P5EDK7-F1
#
_cell.length_a   1.000
_cell.length_b   1.000
_cell.length_c   1.000
_cell.angle_alpha   90.00
_cell.angle_beta   90.00
_cell.angle_gamma   90.00
#
_symmetry.space_group_name_H-M   'P 1'
#
loop_
_entity.id
_entity.type
_entity.pdbx_description
1 polymer ?
#
loop_
_entity_poly.entity_id
_entity_poly.type
_entity_poly.pdbx_seq_one_letter_code
_entity_poly.pdbx_strand_id
1 'polypeptide(L)'
;MILAMATSTANADGLGLNDRQAISEVYYRRAKVLSMSQMGATANVEAVQVMLLMSQYLQGSQRSIQTWAIHGIAVKAAMELGLHSQLALQRFDPLEREIRIRTWYGCVALDRTLSLTFGRPPIVPQIYIRTPQPSHFIPYPDNSKILRWSQNENSTLFWNGSLTLYGVTASVIDELYESNLGSSVTPIPPANIVSTVIHTGQKLAAWQASLPTSMRLVEPSEICDSAESPISLKFRVILTLRYHNLHILSHRPILDRCLQALDGTPQTDQETATLQQGWYLSKDACLQSAESIVRLVEACKSSSDKQPTISYLGAWWFSLYFTFNAALTIVAIKMIEERSSPSPFDRSYSNATERLDEVLKDAVNCIARLDKQNQMVEKCAKFTATLIFLVQSLSAVPARDNGIVPDAPIQVIPPTGEVVPVNVSTNNGMDEAFADLMNFLPPNFNDFSASSGPFAMSELMDDFATGDLFW
;
A
#
# COMPACT_ATOMS: atom_id res chain seq x y z
N MET A 1 6.96 4.76 -24.83
CA MET A 1 6.51 4.47 -23.46
C MET A 1 7.05 3.17 -22.88
N ILE A 2 7.00 2.05 -23.60
CA ILE A 2 7.53 0.75 -23.10
C ILE A 2 8.99 0.87 -22.62
N LEU A 3 9.87 1.53 -23.39
CA LEU A 3 11.26 1.78 -22.98
C LEU A 3 11.36 2.60 -21.69
N ALA A 4 10.53 3.64 -21.52
CA ALA A 4 10.51 4.45 -20.30
C ALA A 4 10.13 3.59 -19.08
N MET A 5 9.06 2.80 -19.21
CA MET A 5 8.62 1.87 -18.18
C MET A 5 9.70 0.85 -17.83
N ALA A 6 10.23 0.15 -18.83
CA ALA A 6 11.26 -0.88 -18.65
C ALA A 6 12.49 -0.32 -17.93
N THR A 7 12.99 0.85 -18.33
CA THR A 7 14.12 1.50 -17.65
C THR A 7 13.78 1.92 -16.21
N SER A 8 12.57 2.43 -15.96
CA SER A 8 12.17 2.88 -14.62
C SER A 8 11.93 1.74 -13.62
N THR A 9 11.57 0.55 -14.11
CA THR A 9 11.29 -0.63 -13.29
C THR A 9 12.44 -1.65 -13.28
N ALA A 10 13.47 -1.46 -14.11
CA ALA A 10 14.62 -2.35 -14.16
C ALA A 10 15.51 -2.16 -12.94
N ASN A 11 15.87 -3.27 -12.29
CA ASN A 11 17.04 -3.37 -11.43
C ASN A 11 18.21 -3.82 -12.32
N ALA A 12 18.72 -2.95 -13.18
CA ALA A 12 19.87 -3.28 -14.01
C ALA A 12 21.17 -2.97 -13.26
N ASP A 13 22.03 -3.99 -13.12
CA ASP A 13 23.36 -3.83 -12.53
C ASP A 13 24.14 -2.72 -13.27
N GLY A 14 24.64 -1.75 -12.51
CA GLY A 14 25.53 -0.69 -13.01
C GLY A 14 24.88 0.64 -13.40
N LEU A 15 23.54 0.76 -13.42
CA LEU A 15 22.87 2.05 -13.60
C LEU A 15 22.27 2.54 -12.28
N GLY A 16 22.75 3.68 -11.78
CA GLY A 16 22.18 4.30 -10.59
C GLY A 16 20.71 4.69 -10.79
N LEU A 17 19.94 4.87 -9.71
CA LEU A 17 18.56 5.36 -9.79
C LEU A 17 18.48 6.66 -10.60
N ASN A 18 19.41 7.59 -10.38
CA ASN A 18 19.46 8.87 -11.10
C ASN A 18 19.64 8.65 -12.62
N ASP A 19 20.47 7.70 -13.02
CA ASP A 19 20.67 7.36 -14.44
C ASP A 19 19.42 6.71 -15.03
N ARG A 20 18.80 5.77 -14.31
CA ARG A 20 17.53 5.14 -14.71
C ARG A 20 16.42 6.17 -14.87
N GLN A 21 16.31 7.12 -13.93
CA GLN A 21 15.35 8.22 -14.01
C GLN A 21 15.65 9.14 -15.20
N ALA A 22 16.89 9.55 -15.40
CA ALA A 22 17.28 10.40 -16.52
C ALA A 22 16.99 9.75 -17.89
N ILE A 23 17.37 8.47 -18.06
CA ILE A 23 17.14 7.73 -19.31
C ILE A 23 15.64 7.50 -19.54
N SER A 24 14.91 7.06 -18.51
CA SER A 24 13.47 6.84 -18.63
C SER A 24 12.71 8.12 -18.94
N GLU A 25 13.15 9.26 -18.39
CA GLU A 25 12.56 10.58 -18.67
C GLU A 25 12.77 11.00 -20.12
N VAL A 26 13.93 10.71 -20.72
CA VAL A 26 14.15 10.95 -22.16
C VAL A 26 13.17 10.15 -23.00
N TYR A 27 12.96 8.87 -22.70
CA TYR A 27 11.98 8.04 -23.41
C TYR A 27 10.54 8.52 -23.21
N TYR A 28 10.20 8.96 -22.00
CA TYR A 28 8.88 9.53 -21.68
C TYR A 28 8.63 10.81 -22.48
N ARG A 29 9.56 11.77 -22.47
CA ARG A 29 9.42 13.03 -23.22
C ARG A 29 9.25 12.80 -24.71
N ARG A 30 10.06 11.90 -25.29
CA ARG A 30 9.94 11.52 -26.72
C ARG A 30 8.56 10.94 -27.01
N ALA A 31 8.09 10.01 -26.19
CA ALA A 31 6.76 9.41 -26.37
C ALA A 31 5.63 10.44 -26.24
N LYS A 32 5.73 11.39 -25.30
CA LYS A 32 4.77 12.47 -25.10
C LYS A 32 4.69 13.38 -26.32
N VAL A 33 5.82 13.79 -26.88
CA VAL A 33 5.85 14.62 -28.10
C VAL A 33 5.24 13.88 -29.29
N LEU A 34 5.60 12.60 -29.49
CA LEU A 34 5.10 11.80 -30.62
C LEU A 34 3.59 11.52 -30.56
N SER A 35 3.00 11.48 -29.36
CA SER A 35 1.58 11.17 -29.16
C SER A 35 0.70 12.41 -28.93
N MET A 36 1.29 13.62 -28.84
CA MET A 36 0.56 14.84 -28.48
C MET A 36 -0.59 15.17 -29.43
N SER A 37 -0.41 14.96 -30.73
CA SER A 37 -1.46 15.15 -31.74
C SER A 37 -2.61 14.14 -31.58
N GLN A 38 -2.29 12.89 -31.24
CA GLN A 38 -3.28 11.82 -31.04
C GLN A 38 -4.06 11.98 -29.72
N MET A 39 -3.43 12.58 -28.70
CA MET A 39 -4.10 12.87 -27.42
C MET A 39 -5.14 14.00 -27.53
N GLY A 40 -5.09 14.85 -28.55
CA GLY A 40 -5.93 16.05 -28.67
C GLY A 40 -6.90 16.11 -29.85
N ALA A 41 -6.75 15.27 -30.89
CA ALA A 41 -7.50 15.42 -32.14
C ALA A 41 -8.46 14.26 -32.47
N THR A 42 -7.98 13.01 -32.43
CA THR A 42 -8.79 11.82 -32.78
C THR A 42 -8.40 10.67 -31.88
N ALA A 43 -9.35 10.21 -31.05
CA ALA A 43 -9.14 9.04 -30.19
C ALA A 43 -8.94 7.77 -31.05
N ASN A 44 -7.87 7.03 -30.77
CA ASN A 44 -7.65 5.67 -31.26
C ASN A 44 -7.14 4.78 -30.10
N VAL A 45 -7.07 3.47 -30.32
CA VAL A 45 -6.75 2.50 -29.25
C VAL A 45 -5.32 2.71 -28.75
N GLU A 46 -4.39 2.99 -29.67
CA GLU A 46 -2.98 3.22 -29.40
C GLU A 46 -2.77 4.46 -28.51
N ALA A 47 -3.52 5.54 -28.75
CA ALA A 47 -3.49 6.74 -27.93
C ALA A 47 -3.94 6.44 -26.50
N VAL A 48 -5.02 5.64 -26.33
CA VAL A 48 -5.46 5.18 -25.00
C VAL A 48 -4.35 4.36 -24.32
N GLN A 49 -3.75 3.39 -25.02
CA GLN A 49 -2.66 2.57 -24.48
C GLN A 49 -1.43 3.39 -24.08
N VAL A 50 -1.04 4.37 -24.90
CA VAL A 50 0.08 5.27 -24.61
C VAL A 50 -0.23 6.12 -23.37
N MET A 51 -1.44 6.68 -23.24
CA MET A 51 -1.84 7.44 -22.07
C MET A 51 -1.87 6.58 -20.80
N LEU A 52 -2.34 5.34 -20.86
CA LEU A 52 -2.29 4.40 -19.73
C LEU A 52 -0.85 4.13 -19.28
N LEU A 53 0.07 3.89 -20.23
CA LEU A 53 1.49 3.70 -19.92
C LEU A 53 2.13 4.98 -19.36
N MET A 54 1.73 6.16 -19.84
CA MET A 54 2.19 7.44 -19.29
C MET A 54 1.73 7.63 -17.86
N SER A 55 0.45 7.37 -17.58
CA SER A 55 -0.09 7.40 -16.23
C SER A 55 0.67 6.44 -15.30
N GLN A 56 0.89 5.19 -15.72
CA GLN A 56 1.63 4.22 -14.92
C GLN A 56 3.09 4.67 -14.66
N TYR A 57 3.76 5.27 -15.64
CA TYR A 57 5.11 5.81 -15.49
C TYR A 57 5.15 6.98 -14.50
N LEU A 58 4.18 7.90 -14.61
CA LEU A 58 4.12 9.08 -13.76
C LEU A 58 3.83 8.74 -12.30
N GLN A 59 3.07 7.67 -12.04
CA GLN A 59 2.78 7.17 -10.69
C GLN A 59 4.06 6.85 -9.91
N GLY A 60 5.07 6.29 -10.56
CA GLY A 60 6.38 5.97 -9.98
C GLY A 60 7.41 7.10 -10.05
N SER A 61 6.98 8.33 -10.35
CA SER A 61 7.86 9.50 -10.52
C SER A 61 7.49 10.64 -9.58
N GLN A 62 8.31 11.68 -9.52
CA GLN A 62 8.04 12.94 -8.80
C GLN A 62 6.83 13.75 -9.36
N ARG A 63 6.07 13.18 -10.31
CA ARG A 63 4.92 13.82 -10.97
C ARG A 63 3.65 12.96 -10.82
N SER A 64 3.54 12.22 -9.73
CA SER A 64 2.41 11.33 -9.42
C SER A 64 1.05 12.04 -9.56
N ILE A 65 0.95 13.31 -9.15
CA ILE A 65 -0.26 14.14 -9.30
C ILE A 65 -0.76 14.22 -10.75
N GLN A 66 0.15 14.26 -11.74
CA GLN A 66 -0.21 14.37 -13.17
C GLN A 66 -0.87 13.10 -13.71
N THR A 67 -0.67 11.96 -13.02
CA THR A 67 -1.20 10.65 -13.41
C THR A 67 -2.70 10.67 -13.60
N TRP A 68 -3.43 11.33 -12.68
CA TRP A 68 -4.89 11.38 -12.68
C TRP A 68 -5.45 12.12 -13.90
N ALA A 69 -4.83 13.24 -14.28
CA ALA A 69 -5.29 14.03 -15.42
C ALA A 69 -5.16 13.25 -16.73
N ILE A 70 -4.00 12.62 -16.97
CA ILE A 70 -3.77 11.80 -18.16
C ILE A 70 -4.69 10.57 -18.17
N HIS A 71 -4.89 9.94 -17.01
CA HIS A 71 -5.79 8.80 -16.88
C HIS A 71 -7.24 9.19 -17.21
N GLY A 72 -7.72 10.34 -16.74
CA GLY A 72 -9.05 10.83 -17.06
C GLY A 72 -9.28 11.06 -18.56
N ILE A 73 -8.26 11.54 -19.28
CA ILE A 73 -8.31 11.68 -20.75
C ILE A 73 -8.36 10.30 -21.41
N ALA A 74 -7.54 9.35 -20.93
CA ALA A 74 -7.53 7.98 -21.45
C ALA A 74 -8.89 7.28 -21.31
N VAL A 75 -9.53 7.42 -20.14
CA VAL A 75 -10.86 6.85 -19.86
C VAL A 75 -11.91 7.47 -20.78
N LYS A 76 -11.92 8.79 -20.96
CA LYS A 76 -12.85 9.47 -21.90
C LYS A 76 -12.66 8.97 -23.32
N ALA A 77 -11.43 8.91 -23.82
CA ALA A 77 -11.11 8.39 -25.16
C ALA A 77 -11.52 6.92 -25.33
N ALA A 78 -11.31 6.08 -24.31
CA ALA A 78 -11.76 4.69 -24.32
C ALA A 78 -13.30 4.57 -24.39
N MET A 79 -14.03 5.47 -23.71
CA MET A 79 -15.48 5.53 -23.78
C MET A 79 -15.97 6.00 -25.16
N GLU A 80 -15.37 7.04 -25.73
CA GLU A 80 -15.66 7.56 -27.08
C GLU A 80 -15.48 6.48 -28.16
N LEU A 81 -14.45 5.64 -28.02
CA LEU A 81 -14.20 4.50 -28.91
C LEU A 81 -15.17 3.32 -28.73
N GLY A 82 -16.01 3.36 -27.68
CA GLY A 82 -16.95 2.30 -27.35
C GLY A 82 -16.31 1.06 -26.72
N LEU A 83 -15.10 1.15 -26.15
CA LEU A 83 -14.38 -0.01 -25.61
C LEU A 83 -15.10 -0.69 -24.43
N HIS A 84 -15.95 0.07 -23.72
CA HIS A 84 -16.79 -0.40 -22.62
C HIS A 84 -18.05 -1.16 -23.09
N SER A 85 -18.43 -1.05 -24.36
CA SER A 85 -19.70 -1.58 -24.89
C SER A 85 -19.47 -2.87 -25.66
N GLN A 86 -19.97 -3.99 -25.11
CA GLN A 86 -19.89 -5.30 -25.77
C GLN A 86 -20.53 -5.28 -27.18
N LEU A 87 -21.62 -4.54 -27.36
CA LEU A 87 -22.28 -4.40 -28.66
C LEU A 87 -21.39 -3.65 -29.66
N ALA A 88 -20.76 -2.54 -29.24
CA ALA A 88 -19.85 -1.78 -30.10
C ALA A 88 -18.61 -2.60 -30.50
N LEU A 89 -18.19 -3.54 -29.65
CA LEU A 89 -17.06 -4.43 -29.90
C LEU A 89 -17.36 -5.56 -30.90
N GLN A 90 -18.63 -5.88 -31.16
CA GLN A 90 -19.01 -6.96 -32.08
C GLN A 90 -18.62 -6.68 -33.54
N ARG A 91 -18.47 -5.40 -33.92
CA ARG A 91 -18.08 -4.98 -35.27
C ARG A 91 -16.62 -5.29 -35.63
N PHE A 92 -15.79 -5.60 -34.64
CA PHE A 92 -14.37 -5.91 -34.83
C PHE A 92 -14.14 -7.41 -34.90
N ASP A 93 -13.10 -7.82 -35.61
CA ASP A 93 -12.63 -9.20 -35.64
C ASP A 93 -12.17 -9.65 -34.23
N PRO A 94 -12.03 -10.96 -33.99
CA PRO A 94 -11.71 -11.48 -32.66
C PRO A 94 -10.40 -10.95 -32.05
N LEU A 95 -9.35 -10.71 -32.85
CA LEU A 95 -8.06 -10.21 -32.33
C LEU A 95 -8.20 -8.76 -31.90
N GLU A 96 -8.71 -7.92 -32.80
CA GLU A 96 -8.91 -6.49 -32.53
C GLU A 96 -9.89 -6.26 -31.36
N ARG A 97 -10.93 -7.10 -31.27
CA ARG A 97 -11.85 -7.12 -30.14
C ARG A 97 -11.14 -7.38 -28.82
N GLU A 98 -10.25 -8.38 -28.76
CA GLU A 98 -9.52 -8.72 -27.55
C GLU A 98 -8.54 -7.60 -27.15
N ILE A 99 -7.85 -6.98 -28.12
CA ILE A 99 -6.97 -5.81 -27.88
C ILE A 99 -7.77 -4.67 -27.22
N ARG A 100 -8.97 -4.39 -27.73
CA ARG A 100 -9.88 -3.37 -27.21
C ARG A 100 -10.41 -3.69 -25.82
N ILE A 101 -10.79 -4.93 -25.57
CA ILE A 101 -11.21 -5.41 -24.24
C ILE A 101 -10.07 -5.25 -23.24
N ARG A 102 -8.85 -5.71 -23.57
CA ARG A 102 -7.68 -5.57 -22.70
C ARG A 102 -7.34 -4.10 -22.42
N THR A 103 -7.48 -3.24 -23.43
CA THR A 103 -7.28 -1.79 -23.28
C THR A 103 -8.32 -1.18 -22.33
N TRP A 104 -9.60 -1.55 -22.46
CA TRP A 104 -10.65 -1.13 -21.54
C TRP A 104 -10.37 -1.58 -20.10
N TYR A 105 -9.97 -2.83 -19.90
CA TYR A 105 -9.60 -3.31 -18.57
C TYR A 105 -8.31 -2.70 -18.03
N GLY A 106 -7.40 -2.25 -18.90
CA GLY A 106 -6.28 -1.39 -18.53
C GLY A 106 -6.74 -0.08 -17.90
N CYS A 107 -7.75 0.58 -18.50
CA CYS A 107 -8.40 1.74 -17.89
C CYS A 107 -9.02 1.40 -16.53
N VAL A 108 -9.81 0.31 -16.44
CA VAL A 108 -10.46 -0.10 -15.20
C VAL A 108 -9.46 -0.38 -14.08
N ALA A 109 -8.45 -1.21 -14.34
CA ALA A 109 -7.47 -1.61 -13.34
C ALA A 109 -6.64 -0.41 -12.82
N LEU A 110 -6.24 0.47 -13.75
CA LEU A 110 -5.51 1.68 -13.37
C LEU A 110 -6.40 2.63 -12.58
N ASP A 111 -7.66 2.80 -12.96
CA ASP A 111 -8.63 3.62 -12.22
C ASP A 111 -8.77 3.18 -10.76
N ARG A 112 -8.96 1.86 -10.53
CA ARG A 112 -9.04 1.30 -9.17
C ARG A 112 -7.76 1.48 -8.37
N THR A 113 -6.61 1.28 -9.02
CA THR A 113 -5.31 1.48 -8.38
C THR A 113 -5.10 2.95 -7.99
N LEU A 114 -5.43 3.89 -8.87
CA LEU A 114 -5.29 5.32 -8.60
C LEU A 114 -6.25 5.79 -7.51
N SER A 115 -7.49 5.30 -7.51
CA SER A 115 -8.47 5.61 -6.45
C SER A 115 -8.02 5.10 -5.09
N LEU A 116 -7.50 3.87 -5.04
CA LEU A 116 -6.91 3.28 -3.84
C LEU A 116 -5.73 4.11 -3.32
N THR A 117 -4.80 4.45 -4.22
CA THR A 117 -3.52 5.07 -3.85
C THR A 117 -3.63 6.57 -3.56
N PHE A 118 -4.50 7.29 -4.27
CA PHE A 118 -4.62 8.75 -4.16
C PHE A 118 -5.88 9.23 -3.43
N GLY A 119 -6.67 8.31 -2.86
CA GLY A 119 -7.90 8.68 -2.15
C GLY A 119 -8.88 9.44 -3.04
N ARG A 120 -8.95 9.11 -4.33
CA ARG A 120 -9.83 9.80 -5.30
C ARG A 120 -11.02 8.92 -5.68
N PRO A 121 -12.19 9.50 -5.95
CA PRO A 121 -13.33 8.76 -6.48
C PRO A 121 -12.98 8.10 -7.82
N PRO A 122 -13.34 6.82 -8.05
CA PRO A 122 -13.11 6.17 -9.34
C PRO A 122 -13.80 6.88 -10.50
N ILE A 123 -13.10 7.06 -11.63
CA ILE A 123 -13.69 7.68 -12.83
C ILE A 123 -14.64 6.71 -13.54
N VAL A 124 -14.35 5.41 -13.48
CA VAL A 124 -15.14 4.36 -14.15
C VAL A 124 -16.13 3.74 -13.17
N PRO A 125 -17.44 4.03 -13.27
CA PRO A 125 -18.45 3.40 -12.44
C PRO A 125 -18.48 1.88 -12.65
N GLN A 126 -18.75 1.12 -11.58
CA GLN A 126 -18.79 -0.34 -11.66
C GLN A 126 -19.83 -0.85 -12.68
N ILE A 127 -20.96 -0.15 -12.81
CA ILE A 127 -22.04 -0.47 -13.76
C ILE A 127 -21.64 -0.39 -15.24
N TYR A 128 -20.52 0.28 -15.57
CA TYR A 128 -20.00 0.38 -16.94
C TYR A 128 -19.12 -0.81 -17.34
N ILE A 129 -18.71 -1.65 -16.39
CA ILE A 129 -17.85 -2.80 -16.64
C ILE A 129 -18.73 -3.99 -17.02
N ARG A 130 -19.18 -4.03 -18.28
CA ARG A 130 -20.11 -5.05 -18.82
C ARG A 130 -19.49 -5.99 -19.86
N THR A 131 -18.27 -5.70 -20.29
CA THR A 131 -17.54 -6.57 -21.23
C THR A 131 -17.16 -7.90 -20.58
N PRO A 132 -16.96 -8.98 -21.36
CA PRO A 132 -16.38 -10.20 -20.82
C PRO A 132 -14.92 -9.98 -20.42
N GLN A 133 -14.43 -10.77 -19.46
CA GLN A 133 -13.03 -10.73 -19.06
C GLN A 133 -12.10 -11.08 -20.24
N PRO A 134 -10.87 -10.54 -20.25
CA PRO A 134 -9.85 -10.89 -21.24
C PRO A 134 -9.66 -12.40 -21.40
N SER A 135 -9.50 -12.82 -22.64
CA SER A 135 -9.31 -14.21 -23.03
C SER A 135 -7.96 -14.37 -23.72
N HIS A 136 -7.31 -15.52 -23.55
CA HIS A 136 -6.04 -15.75 -24.24
C HIS A 136 -6.30 -15.99 -25.73
N PHE A 137 -5.71 -15.13 -26.57
CA PHE A 137 -5.88 -15.17 -28.01
C PHE A 137 -4.61 -15.72 -28.68
N ILE A 138 -4.71 -16.89 -29.33
CA ILE A 138 -3.66 -17.42 -30.21
C ILE A 138 -4.13 -17.20 -31.65
N PRO A 139 -3.54 -16.23 -32.40
CA PRO A 139 -3.72 -16.18 -33.83
C PRO A 139 -2.96 -17.36 -34.43
N TYR A 140 -3.66 -18.43 -34.83
CA TYR A 140 -3.04 -19.47 -35.64
C TYR A 140 -2.89 -18.99 -37.08
N PRO A 141 -1.74 -19.21 -37.73
CA PRO A 141 -1.69 -19.18 -39.19
C PRO A 141 -2.57 -20.31 -39.74
N ASP A 142 -3.41 -19.92 -40.68
CA ASP A 142 -4.29 -20.71 -41.54
C ASP A 142 -3.74 -22.13 -41.81
N ASN A 143 -4.33 -23.18 -41.22
CA ASN A 143 -4.45 -24.56 -41.79
C ASN A 143 -4.94 -25.68 -40.84
N SER A 144 -5.17 -25.47 -39.54
CA SER A 144 -5.74 -26.53 -38.68
C SER A 144 -7.16 -26.21 -38.23
N LYS A 145 -8.14 -27.00 -38.72
CA LYS A 145 -9.58 -26.92 -38.40
C LYS A 145 -9.94 -27.28 -36.95
N ILE A 146 -9.01 -27.14 -35.99
CA ILE A 146 -9.24 -27.47 -34.58
C ILE A 146 -9.15 -26.17 -33.77
N LEU A 147 -10.30 -25.53 -33.57
CA LEU A 147 -10.49 -24.41 -32.65
C LEU A 147 -10.15 -24.85 -31.22
N ARG A 148 -8.97 -24.50 -30.70
CA ARG A 148 -8.68 -24.61 -29.26
C ARG A 148 -8.12 -23.30 -28.74
N TRP A 149 -9.03 -22.50 -28.21
CA TRP A 149 -8.76 -21.39 -27.31
C TRP A 149 -8.07 -22.00 -26.08
N SER A 150 -6.78 -21.74 -25.84
CA SER A 150 -6.15 -22.23 -24.62
C SER A 150 -6.50 -21.30 -23.47
N GLN A 151 -7.26 -21.78 -22.49
CA GLN A 151 -7.67 -20.99 -21.32
C GLN A 151 -6.53 -20.70 -20.33
N ASN A 152 -5.30 -21.17 -20.60
CA ASN A 152 -4.29 -21.39 -19.56
C ASN A 152 -2.98 -20.61 -19.79
N GLU A 153 -3.04 -19.40 -20.35
CA GLU A 153 -1.86 -18.53 -20.39
C GLU A 153 -1.72 -17.76 -19.07
N ASN A 154 -0.59 -17.95 -18.37
CA ASN A 154 -0.37 -17.41 -17.04
C ASN A 154 -0.53 -15.88 -16.97
N SER A 155 -0.12 -15.14 -18.01
CA SER A 155 -0.30 -13.68 -18.05
C SER A 155 -1.77 -13.25 -18.09
N THR A 156 -2.63 -14.02 -18.78
CA THR A 156 -4.08 -13.75 -18.85
C THR A 156 -4.77 -14.16 -17.55
N LEU A 157 -4.37 -15.29 -16.96
CA LEU A 157 -4.88 -15.72 -15.65
C LEU A 157 -4.51 -14.73 -14.54
N PHE A 158 -3.26 -14.26 -14.51
CA PHE A 158 -2.79 -13.21 -13.61
C PHE A 158 -3.61 -11.94 -13.74
N TRP A 159 -3.85 -11.52 -14.98
CA TRP A 159 -4.62 -10.32 -15.26
C TRP A 159 -6.07 -10.47 -14.79
N ASN A 160 -6.73 -11.58 -15.12
CA ASN A 160 -8.11 -11.82 -14.69
C ASN A 160 -8.23 -11.92 -13.17
N GLY A 161 -7.29 -12.58 -12.48
CA GLY A 161 -7.22 -12.59 -11.02
C GLY A 161 -7.07 -11.20 -10.43
N SER A 162 -6.26 -10.34 -11.07
CA SER A 162 -6.11 -8.93 -10.66
C SER A 162 -7.40 -8.14 -10.87
N LEU A 163 -8.06 -8.30 -12.01
CA LEU A 163 -9.29 -7.57 -12.34
C LEU A 163 -10.44 -7.92 -11.40
N THR A 164 -10.60 -9.20 -11.06
CA THR A 164 -11.63 -9.62 -10.10
C THR A 164 -11.33 -9.11 -8.69
N LEU A 165 -10.05 -9.10 -8.29
CA LEU A 165 -9.64 -8.50 -7.01
C LEU A 165 -9.93 -6.99 -6.97
N TYR A 166 -9.66 -6.27 -8.06
CA TYR A 166 -9.99 -4.84 -8.17
C TYR A 166 -11.50 -4.57 -8.16
N GLY A 167 -12.34 -5.54 -8.51
CA GLY A 167 -13.79 -5.48 -8.28
C GLY A 167 -14.15 -5.48 -6.79
N VAL A 168 -13.42 -6.26 -5.99
CA VAL A 168 -13.54 -6.23 -4.51
C VAL A 168 -12.99 -4.92 -3.97
N THR A 169 -11.86 -4.42 -4.47
CA THR A 169 -11.32 -3.09 -4.12
C THR A 169 -12.34 -1.98 -4.36
N ALA A 170 -13.05 -2.00 -5.50
CA ALA A 170 -14.09 -1.03 -5.81
C ALA A 170 -15.22 -1.05 -4.78
N SER A 171 -15.64 -2.25 -4.35
CA SER A 171 -16.67 -2.42 -3.32
C SER A 171 -16.19 -1.86 -1.97
N VAL A 172 -14.94 -2.12 -1.59
CA VAL A 172 -14.35 -1.57 -0.36
C VAL A 172 -14.32 -0.04 -0.40
N ILE A 173 -13.84 0.56 -1.49
CA ILE A 173 -13.79 2.02 -1.64
C ILE A 173 -15.20 2.63 -1.55
N ASP A 174 -16.19 2.00 -2.17
CA ASP A 174 -17.57 2.49 -2.14
C ASP A 174 -18.21 2.34 -0.76
N GLU A 175 -18.17 1.14 -0.19
CA GLU A 175 -18.91 0.78 1.03
C GLU A 175 -18.24 1.23 2.33
N LEU A 176 -16.89 1.33 2.37
CA LEU A 176 -16.12 1.67 3.59
C LEU A 176 -15.49 3.06 3.54
N TYR A 177 -15.30 3.64 2.35
CA TYR A 177 -14.64 4.94 2.16
C TYR A 177 -15.53 5.96 1.45
N GLU A 178 -16.83 5.69 1.35
CA GLU A 178 -17.82 6.58 0.73
C GLU A 178 -17.42 7.05 -0.68
N SER A 179 -16.89 6.13 -1.48
CA SER A 179 -16.38 6.43 -2.81
C SER A 179 -15.27 7.50 -2.82
N ASN A 180 -14.56 7.69 -1.69
CA ASN A 180 -13.58 8.76 -1.45
C ASN A 180 -14.14 10.18 -1.65
N LEU A 181 -15.45 10.38 -1.43
CA LEU A 181 -16.09 11.69 -1.60
C LEU A 181 -16.04 12.55 -0.33
N GLY A 182 -15.80 11.94 0.84
CA GLY A 182 -15.82 12.64 2.13
C GLY A 182 -17.16 13.32 2.43
N SER A 183 -18.26 12.75 1.92
CA SER A 183 -19.56 13.42 1.85
C SER A 183 -20.41 13.29 3.11
N SER A 184 -20.10 12.38 4.04
CA SER A 184 -20.94 12.22 5.23
C SER A 184 -20.67 13.28 6.30
N VAL A 185 -21.73 14.02 6.65
CA VAL A 185 -21.79 14.82 7.88
C VAL A 185 -21.86 13.90 9.11
N THR A 186 -22.33 12.67 8.94
CA THR A 186 -22.47 11.66 9.98
C THR A 186 -21.54 10.47 9.71
N PRO A 187 -20.57 10.19 10.59
CA PRO A 187 -19.66 9.06 10.43
C PRO A 187 -20.41 7.73 10.28
N ILE A 188 -19.90 6.81 9.45
CA ILE A 188 -20.49 5.47 9.26
C ILE A 188 -20.61 4.75 10.61
N PRO A 189 -21.77 4.20 11.01
CA PRO A 189 -21.88 3.51 12.30
C PRO A 189 -20.92 2.32 12.41
N PRO A 190 -20.28 2.07 13.58
CA PRO A 190 -19.35 0.95 13.76
C PRO A 190 -19.92 -0.41 13.37
N ALA A 191 -21.22 -0.65 13.63
CA ALA A 191 -21.91 -1.88 13.24
C ALA A 191 -21.91 -2.10 11.72
N ASN A 192 -22.10 -1.04 10.94
CA ASN A 192 -22.08 -1.13 9.47
C ASN A 192 -20.67 -1.43 8.98
N ILE A 193 -19.66 -0.77 9.56
CA ILE A 193 -18.24 -1.02 9.24
C ILE A 193 -17.91 -2.50 9.48
N VAL A 194 -18.20 -3.03 10.67
CA VAL A 194 -17.94 -4.44 11.03
C VAL A 194 -18.66 -5.40 10.08
N SER A 195 -19.93 -5.15 9.77
CA SER A 195 -20.69 -5.96 8.82
C SER A 195 -20.06 -5.99 7.43
N THR A 196 -19.67 -4.82 6.90
CA THR A 196 -19.03 -4.70 5.58
C THR A 196 -17.65 -5.35 5.55
N VAL A 197 -16.89 -5.29 6.63
CA VAL A 197 -15.60 -5.99 6.79
C VAL A 197 -15.79 -7.50 6.70
N ILE A 198 -16.76 -8.07 7.43
CA ILE A 198 -17.07 -9.50 7.37
C ILE A 198 -17.47 -9.91 5.95
N HIS A 199 -18.33 -9.12 5.29
CA HIS A 199 -18.77 -9.39 3.93
C HIS A 199 -17.61 -9.31 2.93
N THR A 200 -16.70 -8.35 3.11
CA THR A 200 -15.48 -8.24 2.31
C THR A 200 -14.56 -9.44 2.49
N GLY A 201 -14.40 -9.93 3.74
CA GLY A 201 -13.66 -11.16 4.03
C GLY A 201 -14.23 -12.37 3.28
N GLN A 202 -15.56 -12.49 3.18
CA GLN A 202 -16.22 -13.53 2.37
C GLN A 202 -15.93 -13.37 0.86
N LYS A 203 -16.00 -12.14 0.32
CA LYS A 203 -15.64 -11.85 -1.08
C LYS A 203 -14.19 -12.23 -1.37
N LEU A 204 -13.26 -11.93 -0.46
CA LEU A 204 -11.84 -12.26 -0.57
C LEU A 204 -11.58 -13.77 -0.52
N ALA A 205 -12.23 -14.49 0.40
CA ALA A 205 -12.14 -15.95 0.48
C ALA A 205 -12.70 -16.63 -0.78
N ALA A 206 -13.84 -16.15 -1.29
CA ALA A 206 -14.42 -16.63 -2.55
C ALA A 206 -13.51 -16.34 -3.75
N TRP A 207 -12.89 -15.15 -3.78
CA TRP A 207 -11.91 -14.79 -4.79
C TRP A 207 -10.70 -15.74 -4.76
N GLN A 208 -10.12 -15.98 -3.59
CA GLN A 208 -8.98 -16.89 -3.42
C GLN A 208 -9.33 -18.32 -3.87
N ALA A 209 -10.52 -18.81 -3.52
CA ALA A 209 -11.00 -20.12 -3.94
C ALA A 209 -11.26 -20.24 -5.46
N SER A 210 -11.49 -19.11 -6.15
CA SER A 210 -11.70 -19.08 -7.60
C SER A 210 -10.42 -19.12 -8.42
N LEU A 211 -9.25 -18.91 -7.79
CA LEU A 211 -7.98 -18.87 -8.49
C LEU A 211 -7.53 -20.27 -8.93
N PRO A 212 -7.01 -20.44 -10.16
CA PRO A 212 -6.38 -21.68 -10.56
C PRO A 212 -5.09 -21.93 -9.76
N THR A 213 -4.66 -23.19 -9.69
CA THR A 213 -3.44 -23.59 -8.95
C THR A 213 -2.20 -22.80 -9.38
N SER A 214 -2.08 -22.42 -10.66
CA SER A 214 -0.98 -21.61 -11.17
C SER A 214 -1.01 -20.14 -10.73
N MET A 215 -2.09 -19.68 -10.11
CA MET A 215 -2.27 -18.32 -9.58
C MET A 215 -2.59 -18.29 -8.08
N ARG A 216 -2.40 -19.41 -7.37
CA ARG A 216 -2.60 -19.47 -5.92
C ARG A 216 -1.64 -18.51 -5.19
N LEU A 217 -2.07 -18.05 -4.01
CA LEU A 217 -1.25 -17.22 -3.15
C LEU A 217 0.08 -17.90 -2.79
N VAL A 218 1.10 -17.10 -2.46
CA VAL A 218 2.47 -17.55 -2.26
C VAL A 218 2.87 -17.41 -0.80
N GLU A 219 3.44 -18.47 -0.25
CA GLU A 219 4.13 -18.40 1.04
C GLU A 219 5.60 -17.99 0.88
N PRO A 220 6.20 -17.24 1.83
CA PRO A 220 7.58 -16.77 1.71
C PRO A 220 8.61 -17.89 1.45
N SER A 221 8.40 -19.10 1.99
CA SER A 221 9.27 -20.26 1.77
C SER A 221 9.31 -20.72 0.32
N GLU A 222 8.24 -20.53 -0.45
CA GLU A 222 8.19 -20.92 -1.87
C GLU A 222 9.13 -20.07 -2.74
N ILE A 223 9.58 -18.90 -2.28
CA ILE A 223 10.49 -18.03 -3.03
C ILE A 223 11.92 -18.60 -3.08
N CYS A 224 12.34 -19.29 -2.03
CA CYS A 224 13.70 -19.81 -1.90
C CYS A 224 13.94 -21.07 -2.74
N ASP A 225 12.93 -21.94 -2.85
CA ASP A 225 13.07 -23.31 -3.39
C ASP A 225 12.19 -23.58 -4.62
N SER A 226 11.87 -22.55 -5.40
CA SER A 226 10.93 -22.70 -6.51
C SER A 226 11.54 -23.39 -7.74
N ALA A 227 10.92 -24.49 -8.18
CA ALA A 227 11.12 -25.07 -9.52
C ALA A 227 10.24 -24.41 -10.61
N GLU A 228 9.43 -23.41 -10.23
CA GLU A 228 8.51 -22.71 -11.12
C GLU A 228 9.25 -21.70 -12.03
N SER A 229 8.69 -21.41 -13.21
CA SER A 229 9.21 -20.34 -14.06
C SER A 229 9.22 -18.99 -13.31
N PRO A 230 10.30 -18.19 -13.36
CA PRO A 230 10.40 -16.95 -12.60
C PRO A 230 9.27 -15.94 -12.87
N ILE A 231 8.77 -15.89 -14.11
CA ILE A 231 7.67 -14.99 -14.48
C ILE A 231 6.34 -15.42 -13.85
N SER A 232 6.11 -16.72 -13.71
CA SER A 232 4.90 -17.28 -13.12
C SER A 232 4.87 -17.03 -11.62
N LEU A 233 5.99 -17.28 -10.93
CA LEU A 233 6.13 -16.96 -9.52
C LEU A 233 5.98 -15.45 -9.26
N LYS A 234 6.56 -14.60 -10.12
CA LYS A 234 6.37 -13.14 -10.07
C LYS A 234 4.89 -12.73 -10.11
N PHE A 235 4.10 -13.33 -10.99
CA PHE A 235 2.65 -13.04 -11.06
C PHE A 235 1.94 -13.42 -9.77
N ARG A 236 2.22 -14.61 -9.22
CA ARG A 236 1.64 -15.06 -7.95
C ARG A 236 2.04 -14.17 -6.77
N VAL A 237 3.31 -13.73 -6.72
CA VAL A 237 3.81 -12.78 -5.70
C VAL A 237 3.04 -11.46 -5.77
N ILE A 238 2.90 -10.88 -6.96
CA ILE A 238 2.18 -9.61 -7.14
C ILE A 238 0.71 -9.73 -6.73
N LEU A 239 0.04 -10.84 -7.07
CA LEU A 239 -1.33 -11.11 -6.63
C LEU A 239 -1.44 -11.24 -5.11
N THR A 240 -0.48 -11.93 -4.48
CA THR A 240 -0.45 -12.12 -3.02
C THR A 240 -0.27 -10.81 -2.27
N LEU A 241 0.65 -9.95 -2.73
CA LEU A 241 0.84 -8.62 -2.15
C LEU A 241 -0.43 -7.76 -2.28
N ARG A 242 -1.10 -7.79 -3.44
CA ARG A 242 -2.37 -7.06 -3.66
C ARG A 242 -3.49 -7.57 -2.76
N TYR A 243 -3.58 -8.90 -2.57
CA TYR A 243 -4.55 -9.53 -1.68
C TYR A 243 -4.38 -9.02 -0.25
N HIS A 244 -3.18 -9.14 0.32
CA HIS A 244 -2.92 -8.72 1.69
C HIS A 244 -3.08 -7.21 1.88
N ASN A 245 -2.70 -6.39 0.90
CA ASN A 245 -2.92 -4.95 0.96
C ASN A 245 -4.41 -4.60 0.98
N LEU A 246 -5.23 -5.23 0.14
CA LEU A 246 -6.69 -5.04 0.15
C LEU A 246 -7.33 -5.54 1.44
N HIS A 247 -6.83 -6.64 2.00
CA HIS A 247 -7.30 -7.16 3.28
C HIS A 247 -7.04 -6.16 4.41
N ILE A 248 -5.81 -5.63 4.53
CA ILE A 248 -5.49 -4.55 5.48
C ILE A 248 -6.39 -3.33 5.25
N LEU A 249 -6.54 -2.90 4.01
CA LEU A 249 -7.39 -1.76 3.66
C LEU A 249 -8.82 -1.95 4.15
N SER A 250 -9.42 -3.13 3.96
CA SER A 250 -10.79 -3.37 4.42
C SER A 250 -10.95 -3.23 5.94
N HIS A 251 -9.91 -3.53 6.71
CA HIS A 251 -9.95 -3.45 8.18
C HIS A 251 -9.54 -2.07 8.72
N ARG A 252 -8.84 -1.24 7.94
CA ARG A 252 -8.32 0.08 8.37
C ARG A 252 -9.38 1.02 8.97
N PRO A 253 -10.64 1.09 8.51
CA PRO A 253 -11.67 1.91 9.15
C PRO A 253 -11.98 1.50 10.60
N ILE A 254 -11.84 0.22 10.95
CA ILE A 254 -11.99 -0.24 12.34
C ILE A 254 -10.80 0.26 13.18
N LEU A 255 -9.58 0.11 12.67
CA LEU A 255 -8.37 0.60 13.34
C LEU A 255 -8.43 2.12 13.57
N ASP A 256 -8.86 2.87 12.55
CA ASP A 256 -9.07 4.32 12.63
C ASP A 256 -10.08 4.70 13.73
N ARG A 257 -11.22 3.99 13.82
CA ARG A 257 -12.19 4.20 14.90
C ARG A 257 -11.65 3.84 16.28
N CYS A 258 -10.84 2.79 16.38
CA CYS A 258 -10.16 2.46 17.63
C CYS A 258 -9.19 3.57 18.04
N LEU A 259 -8.41 4.12 17.10
CA LEU A 259 -7.50 5.24 17.37
C LEU A 259 -8.26 6.50 17.79
N GLN A 260 -9.35 6.86 17.11
CA GLN A 260 -10.19 8.00 17.49
C GLN A 260 -10.78 7.84 18.90
N ALA A 261 -11.12 6.62 19.30
CA ALA A 261 -11.59 6.34 20.66
C ALA A 261 -10.52 6.62 21.73
N LEU A 262 -9.23 6.49 21.39
CA LEU A 262 -8.12 6.84 22.29
C LEU A 262 -8.03 8.34 22.57
N ASP A 263 -8.47 9.18 21.62
CA ASP A 263 -8.52 10.64 21.75
C ASP A 263 -9.70 11.12 22.64
N GLY A 264 -10.48 10.20 23.19
CA GLY A 264 -11.59 10.50 24.11
C GLY A 264 -12.86 10.98 23.42
N THR A 265 -13.06 10.63 22.15
CA THR A 265 -14.34 10.90 21.47
C THR A 265 -15.50 10.20 22.19
N PRO A 266 -16.60 10.91 22.51
CA PRO A 266 -17.73 10.31 23.22
C PRO A 266 -18.39 9.25 22.33
N GLN A 267 -18.48 8.03 22.84
CA GLN A 267 -19.17 6.90 22.21
C GLN A 267 -20.25 6.36 23.14
N THR A 268 -21.33 5.83 22.58
CA THR A 268 -22.33 5.10 23.36
C THR A 268 -21.79 3.72 23.78
N ASP A 269 -22.26 3.17 24.91
CA ASP A 269 -21.83 1.85 25.39
C ASP A 269 -21.99 0.75 24.32
N GLN A 270 -23.04 0.83 23.51
CA GLN A 270 -23.31 -0.10 22.41
C GLN A 270 -22.29 0.04 21.27
N GLU A 271 -21.90 1.26 20.92
CA GLU A 271 -20.87 1.52 19.90
C GLU A 271 -19.51 1.03 20.36
N THR A 272 -19.15 1.24 21.63
CA THR A 272 -17.91 0.75 22.22
C THR A 272 -17.85 -0.77 22.21
N ALA A 273 -18.91 -1.47 22.61
CA ALA A 273 -18.97 -2.93 22.55
C ALA A 273 -18.83 -3.48 21.12
N THR A 274 -19.50 -2.83 20.16
CA THR A 274 -19.42 -3.21 18.73
C THR A 274 -18.02 -2.99 18.18
N LEU A 275 -17.40 -1.84 18.52
CA LEU A 275 -16.04 -1.52 18.10
C LEU A 275 -15.03 -2.48 18.71
N GLN A 276 -15.22 -2.90 19.97
CA GLN A 276 -14.37 -3.91 20.61
C GLN A 276 -14.46 -5.26 19.88
N GLN A 277 -15.64 -5.69 19.45
CA GLN A 277 -15.77 -6.89 18.63
C GLN A 277 -15.07 -6.74 17.28
N GLY A 278 -15.24 -5.58 16.62
CA GLY A 278 -14.54 -5.23 15.39
C GLY A 278 -13.02 -5.24 15.53
N TRP A 279 -12.51 -4.76 16.67
CA TRP A 279 -11.10 -4.75 17.01
C TRP A 279 -10.51 -6.16 17.04
N TYR A 280 -11.11 -7.09 17.80
CA TYR A 280 -10.61 -8.47 17.86
C TYR A 280 -10.62 -9.16 16.49
N LEU A 281 -11.65 -8.92 15.69
CA LEU A 281 -11.72 -9.41 14.31
C LEU A 281 -10.58 -8.84 13.44
N SER A 282 -10.29 -7.55 13.58
CA SER A 282 -9.38 -6.83 12.68
C SER A 282 -7.91 -6.95 13.06
N LYS A 283 -7.61 -7.02 14.36
CA LYS A 283 -6.24 -7.10 14.88
C LYS A 283 -5.48 -8.26 14.25
N ASP A 284 -5.99 -9.48 14.42
CA ASP A 284 -5.31 -10.69 13.95
C ASP A 284 -5.23 -10.74 12.42
N ALA A 285 -6.32 -10.35 11.73
CA ALA A 285 -6.40 -10.29 10.28
C ALA A 285 -5.37 -9.33 9.66
N CYS A 286 -5.26 -8.13 10.22
CA CYS A 286 -4.28 -7.12 9.81
C CYS A 286 -2.86 -7.57 10.11
N LEU A 287 -2.59 -8.08 11.32
CA LEU A 287 -1.25 -8.49 11.73
C LEU A 287 -0.72 -9.62 10.84
N GLN A 288 -1.54 -10.64 10.59
CA GLN A 288 -1.18 -11.73 9.68
C GLN A 288 -0.85 -11.20 8.27
N SER A 289 -1.69 -10.32 7.74
CA SER A 289 -1.47 -9.78 6.39
C SER A 289 -0.26 -8.86 6.30
N ALA A 290 -0.01 -8.05 7.33
CA ALA A 290 1.15 -7.17 7.40
C ALA A 290 2.45 -7.99 7.48
N GLU A 291 2.47 -9.02 8.33
CA GLU A 291 3.60 -9.95 8.46
C GLU A 291 3.87 -10.71 7.15
N SER A 292 2.82 -11.19 6.48
CA SER A 292 2.93 -11.84 5.16
C SER A 292 3.52 -10.90 4.10
N ILE A 293 3.11 -9.62 4.06
CA ILE A 293 3.69 -8.62 3.15
C ILE A 293 5.19 -8.45 3.42
N VAL A 294 5.56 -8.16 4.68
CA VAL A 294 6.95 -7.89 5.06
C VAL A 294 7.84 -9.10 4.74
N ARG A 295 7.44 -10.31 5.15
CA ARG A 295 8.20 -11.54 4.89
C ARG A 295 8.30 -11.88 3.43
N LEU A 296 7.24 -11.70 2.64
CA LEU A 296 7.25 -12.02 1.22
C LEU A 296 8.16 -11.07 0.44
N VAL A 297 8.12 -9.77 0.75
CA VAL A 297 9.01 -8.77 0.12
C VAL A 297 10.46 -9.04 0.52
N GLU A 298 10.73 -9.35 1.78
CA GLU A 298 12.06 -9.72 2.27
C GLU A 298 12.59 -10.99 1.59
N ALA A 299 11.77 -12.04 1.47
CA ALA A 299 12.15 -13.27 0.76
C ALA A 299 12.47 -12.99 -0.72
N CYS A 300 11.67 -12.15 -1.39
CA CYS A 300 11.95 -11.74 -2.77
C CYS A 300 13.27 -10.97 -2.90
N LYS A 301 13.58 -10.11 -1.92
CA LYS A 301 14.82 -9.33 -1.90
C LYS A 301 16.04 -10.19 -1.62
N SER A 302 15.97 -11.04 -0.60
CA SER A 302 17.02 -12.00 -0.29
C SER A 302 17.29 -12.98 -1.43
N SER A 303 16.26 -13.35 -2.21
CA SER A 303 16.43 -14.14 -3.44
C SER A 303 17.10 -13.33 -4.57
N SER A 304 16.68 -12.08 -4.78
CA SER A 304 17.31 -11.17 -5.75
C SER A 304 18.77 -10.85 -5.41
N ASP A 305 19.13 -10.77 -4.13
CA ASP A 305 20.53 -10.56 -3.70
C ASP A 305 21.42 -11.76 -4.07
N LYS A 306 20.86 -12.99 -4.04
CA LYS A 306 21.55 -14.21 -4.47
C LYS A 306 21.57 -14.37 -6.00
N GLN A 307 20.51 -13.92 -6.68
CA GLN A 307 20.34 -14.01 -8.14
C GLN A 307 19.88 -12.66 -8.71
N PRO A 308 20.82 -11.71 -8.96
CA PRO A 308 20.48 -10.34 -9.37
C PRO A 308 19.67 -10.23 -10.68
N THR A 309 19.76 -11.24 -11.54
CA THR A 309 19.05 -11.27 -12.83
C THR A 309 17.55 -11.53 -12.72
N ILE A 310 17.07 -12.01 -11.55
CA ILE A 310 15.67 -12.37 -11.33
C ILE A 310 15.06 -11.46 -10.26
N SER A 311 13.96 -10.78 -10.63
CA SER A 311 13.18 -9.97 -9.70
C SER A 311 11.71 -10.38 -9.71
N TYR A 312 11.26 -10.93 -8.58
CA TYR A 312 9.88 -11.33 -8.33
C TYR A 312 8.98 -10.16 -7.94
N LEU A 313 9.55 -9.04 -7.52
CA LEU A 313 8.77 -7.84 -7.22
C LEU A 313 8.36 -7.13 -8.52
N GLY A 314 7.20 -6.47 -8.46
CA GLY A 314 6.71 -5.63 -9.55
C GLY A 314 7.45 -4.29 -9.61
N ALA A 315 6.73 -3.24 -9.96
CA ALA A 315 7.26 -1.89 -9.89
C ALA A 315 7.56 -1.51 -8.42
N TRP A 316 8.71 -0.88 -8.17
CA TRP A 316 9.23 -0.64 -6.82
C TRP A 316 8.27 0.18 -5.94
N TRP A 317 7.51 1.11 -6.51
CA TRP A 317 6.58 1.96 -5.76
C TRP A 317 5.40 1.18 -5.19
N PHE A 318 4.99 0.07 -5.81
CA PHE A 318 3.95 -0.80 -5.23
C PHE A 318 4.49 -1.59 -4.04
N SER A 319 5.69 -2.15 -4.16
CA SER A 319 6.32 -2.85 -3.02
C SER A 319 6.52 -1.91 -1.85
N LEU A 320 7.00 -0.68 -2.11
CA LEU A 320 7.13 0.36 -1.10
C LEU A 320 5.78 0.69 -0.47
N TYR A 321 4.75 0.96 -1.28
CA TYR A 321 3.41 1.27 -0.80
C TYR A 321 2.84 0.14 0.08
N PHE A 322 2.95 -1.12 -0.34
CA PHE A 322 2.43 -2.25 0.44
C PHE A 322 3.16 -2.44 1.76
N THR A 323 4.50 -2.43 1.76
CA THR A 323 5.30 -2.62 2.98
C THR A 323 5.14 -1.44 3.94
N PHE A 324 5.07 -0.21 3.43
CA PHE A 324 4.83 0.98 4.24
C PHE A 324 3.45 0.95 4.91
N ASN A 325 2.38 0.61 4.17
CA ASN A 325 1.04 0.44 4.75
C ASN A 325 0.98 -0.68 5.79
N ALA A 326 1.70 -1.79 5.55
CA ALA A 326 1.83 -2.87 6.53
C ALA A 326 2.49 -2.36 7.83
N ALA A 327 3.58 -1.60 7.73
CA ALA A 327 4.27 -1.03 8.87
C ALA A 327 3.37 -0.07 9.68
N LEU A 328 2.68 0.87 9.01
CA LEU A 328 1.74 1.79 9.66
C LEU A 328 0.61 1.06 10.38
N THR A 329 0.11 -0.03 9.77
CA THR A 329 -0.92 -0.87 10.38
C THR A 329 -0.44 -1.54 11.66
N ILE A 330 0.80 -2.06 11.67
CA ILE A 330 1.39 -2.67 12.86
C ILE A 330 1.60 -1.63 13.97
N VAL A 331 2.06 -0.43 13.61
CA VAL A 331 2.16 0.68 14.57
C VAL A 331 0.80 1.01 15.19
N ALA A 332 -0.24 1.15 14.36
CA ALA A 332 -1.59 1.42 14.85
C ALA A 332 -2.08 0.32 15.81
N ILE A 333 -1.83 -0.95 15.49
CA ILE A 333 -2.16 -2.08 16.37
C ILE A 333 -1.44 -1.94 17.71
N LYS A 334 -0.12 -1.68 17.69
CA LYS A 334 0.69 -1.52 18.91
C LYS A 334 0.14 -0.41 19.81
N MET A 335 -0.17 0.75 19.25
CA MET A 335 -0.75 1.88 20.00
C MET A 335 -2.09 1.54 20.67
N ILE A 336 -2.96 0.80 19.98
CA ILE A 336 -4.26 0.39 20.52
C ILE A 336 -4.07 -0.64 21.64
N GLU A 337 -3.13 -1.59 21.49
CA GLU A 337 -2.85 -2.61 22.51
C GLU A 337 -2.28 -2.05 23.80
N GLU A 338 -1.33 -1.12 23.69
CA GLU A 338 -0.66 -0.48 24.84
C GLU A 338 -1.63 0.32 25.71
N ARG A 339 -2.70 0.86 25.11
CA ARG A 339 -3.77 1.57 25.83
C ARG A 339 -4.85 0.65 26.37
N SER A 340 -5.09 -0.49 25.73
CA SER A 340 -6.19 -1.42 26.07
C SER A 340 -5.81 -2.44 27.16
N SER A 341 -4.51 -2.71 27.35
CA SER A 341 -4.03 -3.70 28.32
C SER A 341 -3.32 -3.04 29.51
N PRO A 342 -3.93 -2.99 30.71
CA PRO A 342 -3.33 -2.30 31.86
C PRO A 342 -2.33 -3.13 32.68
N SER A 343 -2.07 -4.40 32.34
CA SER A 343 -1.21 -5.28 33.17
C SER A 343 0.08 -5.70 32.45
N PRO A 344 1.24 -5.10 32.81
CA PRO A 344 2.55 -5.58 32.34
C PRO A 344 2.94 -6.97 32.89
N PHE A 345 2.10 -7.59 33.73
CA PHE A 345 2.36 -8.89 34.35
C PHE A 345 1.73 -10.07 33.60
N ASP A 346 1.01 -9.85 32.50
CA ASP A 346 0.49 -10.94 31.67
C ASP A 346 1.55 -11.43 30.66
N ARG A 347 1.98 -12.69 30.79
CA ARG A 347 2.94 -13.32 29.86
C ARG A 347 2.43 -13.33 28.42
N SER A 348 1.12 -13.39 28.21
CA SER A 348 0.54 -13.33 26.86
C SER A 348 0.71 -11.95 26.23
N TYR A 349 0.74 -10.89 27.04
CA TYR A 349 0.93 -9.52 26.59
C TYR A 349 2.40 -9.22 26.24
N SER A 350 3.35 -9.71 27.06
CA SER A 350 4.80 -9.58 26.78
C SER A 350 5.16 -10.20 25.42
N ASN A 351 4.73 -11.45 25.19
CA ASN A 351 5.02 -12.18 23.94
C ASN A 351 4.39 -11.51 22.70
N ALA A 352 3.21 -10.90 22.84
CA ALA A 352 2.55 -10.20 21.74
C ALA A 352 3.29 -8.89 21.40
N THR A 353 3.75 -8.17 22.41
CA THR A 353 4.50 -6.91 22.25
C THR A 353 5.86 -7.16 21.61
N GLU A 354 6.58 -8.18 22.07
CA GLU A 354 7.86 -8.61 21.49
C GLU A 354 7.71 -8.98 20.01
N ARG A 355 6.68 -9.76 19.66
CA ARG A 355 6.38 -10.11 18.27
C ARG A 355 6.10 -8.87 17.41
N LEU A 356 5.35 -7.89 17.92
CA LEU A 356 5.08 -6.65 17.17
C LEU A 356 6.36 -5.85 16.92
N ASP A 357 7.23 -5.75 17.93
CA ASP A 357 8.51 -5.04 17.80
C ASP A 357 9.46 -5.72 16.80
N GLU A 358 9.52 -7.05 16.79
CA GLU A 358 10.27 -7.82 15.78
C GLU A 358 9.75 -7.55 14.36
N VAL A 359 8.43 -7.65 14.13
CA VAL A 359 7.85 -7.44 12.79
C VAL A 359 8.03 -5.99 12.33
N LEU A 360 7.96 -5.01 13.24
CA LEU A 360 8.23 -3.60 12.93
C LEU A 360 9.68 -3.36 12.50
N LYS A 361 10.65 -3.97 13.19
CA LYS A 361 12.07 -3.93 12.81
C LYS A 361 12.27 -4.52 11.42
N ASP A 362 11.70 -5.70 11.18
CA ASP A 362 11.74 -6.35 9.87
C ASP A 362 11.12 -5.47 8.78
N ALA A 363 10.01 -4.79 9.07
CA ALA A 363 9.35 -3.89 8.12
C ALA A 363 10.24 -2.70 7.75
N VAL A 364 10.87 -2.03 8.72
CA VAL A 364 11.80 -0.90 8.47
C VAL A 364 12.99 -1.36 7.64
N ASN A 365 13.61 -2.47 8.03
CA ASN A 365 14.75 -3.05 7.31
C ASN A 365 14.37 -3.45 5.87
N CYS A 366 13.20 -4.05 5.71
CA CYS A 366 12.64 -4.43 4.41
C CYS A 366 12.45 -3.20 3.53
N ILE A 367 11.82 -2.13 4.04
CA ILE A 367 11.65 -0.86 3.33
C ILE A 367 13.00 -0.30 2.91
N ALA A 368 13.95 -0.15 3.84
CA ALA A 368 15.28 0.41 3.57
C ALA A 368 16.07 -0.36 2.49
N ARG A 369 15.81 -1.68 2.34
CA ARG A 369 16.42 -2.54 1.32
C ARG A 369 15.71 -2.53 -0.03
N LEU A 370 14.55 -1.88 -0.16
CA LEU A 370 13.80 -1.85 -1.42
C LEU A 370 14.57 -1.16 -2.55
N ASP A 371 15.12 0.02 -2.31
CA ASP A 371 16.04 0.70 -3.23
C ASP A 371 16.83 1.76 -2.44
N LYS A 372 18.09 1.44 -2.11
CA LYS A 372 18.96 2.30 -1.28
C LYS A 372 19.29 3.65 -1.93
N GLN A 373 19.09 3.80 -3.23
CA GLN A 373 19.36 5.04 -3.95
C GLN A 373 18.10 5.90 -4.10
N ASN A 374 16.95 5.41 -3.64
CA ASN A 374 15.67 6.07 -3.78
C ASN A 374 15.29 6.87 -2.54
N GLN A 375 15.30 8.20 -2.71
CA GLN A 375 14.96 9.14 -1.65
C GLN A 375 13.58 8.88 -1.03
N MET A 376 12.60 8.42 -1.81
CA MET A 376 11.27 8.09 -1.27
C MET A 376 11.32 6.88 -0.34
N VAL A 377 12.10 5.86 -0.71
CA VAL A 377 12.32 4.67 0.12
C VAL A 377 13.00 5.06 1.42
N GLU A 378 14.06 5.87 1.34
CA GLU A 378 14.78 6.39 2.49
C GLU A 378 13.84 7.17 3.42
N LYS A 379 13.05 8.11 2.88
CA LYS A 379 12.07 8.89 3.65
C LYS A 379 11.05 8.00 4.37
N CYS A 380 10.49 7.00 3.68
CA CYS A 380 9.53 6.07 4.29
C CYS A 380 10.16 5.24 5.41
N ALA A 381 11.40 4.76 5.24
CA ALA A 381 12.13 4.04 6.28
C ALA A 381 12.37 4.92 7.51
N LYS A 382 12.86 6.15 7.31
CA LYS A 382 13.10 7.13 8.38
C LYS A 382 11.81 7.46 9.13
N PHE A 383 10.73 7.78 8.40
CA PHE A 383 9.43 8.07 8.99
C PHE A 383 8.92 6.92 9.86
N THR A 384 8.97 5.69 9.34
CA THR A 384 8.52 4.50 10.06
C THR A 384 9.36 4.27 11.32
N ALA A 385 10.69 4.39 11.23
CA ALA A 385 11.59 4.24 12.37
C ALA A 385 11.33 5.29 13.45
N THR A 386 11.13 6.56 13.06
CA THR A 386 10.78 7.62 14.00
C THR A 386 9.43 7.37 14.66
N LEU A 387 8.43 6.93 13.91
CA LEU A 387 7.11 6.62 14.46
C LEU A 387 7.16 5.49 15.49
N ILE A 388 7.94 4.43 15.23
CA ILE A 388 8.17 3.34 16.18
C ILE A 388 8.79 3.87 17.47
N PHE A 389 9.83 4.72 17.37
CA PHE A 389 10.46 5.32 18.54
C PHE A 389 9.48 6.19 19.34
N LEU A 390 8.66 7.00 18.67
CA LEU A 390 7.65 7.84 19.32
C LEU A 390 6.65 6.99 20.11
N VAL A 391 6.13 5.92 19.52
CA VAL A 391 5.19 5.02 20.20
C VAL A 391 5.84 4.36 21.42
N GLN A 392 7.07 3.87 21.30
CA GLN A 392 7.79 3.26 22.44
C GLN A 392 8.10 4.26 23.57
N SER A 393 8.38 5.52 23.23
CA SER A 393 8.62 6.56 24.24
C SER A 393 7.35 6.98 24.99
N LEU A 394 6.17 6.91 24.36
CA LEU A 394 4.88 7.09 25.04
C LEU A 394 4.65 6.00 26.09
N SER A 395 5.08 4.77 25.82
CA SER A 395 4.96 3.63 26.74
C SER A 395 5.89 3.71 27.96
N ALA A 396 6.94 4.54 27.90
CA ALA A 396 7.93 4.70 28.97
C ALA A 396 7.57 5.78 30.01
N VAL A 397 6.53 6.59 29.77
CA VAL A 397 6.07 7.60 30.74
C VAL A 397 5.03 6.97 31.68
N PRO A 398 5.32 6.83 32.99
CA PRO A 398 4.34 6.28 33.93
C PRO A 398 3.10 7.18 33.97
N ALA A 399 1.92 6.57 33.98
CA ALA A 399 0.65 7.25 34.20
C ALA A 399 0.78 8.20 35.40
N ARG A 400 0.55 9.51 35.18
CA ARG A 400 0.43 10.46 36.28
C ARG A 400 -0.64 9.94 37.22
N ASP A 401 -0.24 9.63 38.46
CA ASP A 401 -1.15 9.40 39.56
C ASP A 401 -2.23 10.49 39.56
N ASN A 402 -3.49 10.06 39.47
CA ASN A 402 -4.64 10.91 39.76
C ASN A 402 -4.57 11.27 41.25
N GLY A 403 -3.85 12.34 41.56
CA GLY A 403 -3.62 12.82 42.91
C GLY A 403 -4.91 13.28 43.59
N ILE A 404 -5.26 12.60 44.69
CA ILE A 404 -5.97 13.22 45.80
C ILE A 404 -5.02 14.24 46.42
N VAL A 405 -5.38 15.52 46.33
CA VAL A 405 -4.69 16.64 47.00
C VAL A 405 -4.87 16.51 48.51
N PRO A 406 -3.81 16.79 49.30
CA PRO A 406 -4.01 17.76 50.38
C PRO A 406 -2.94 18.86 50.41
N ASP A 407 -3.39 19.98 50.98
CA ASP A 407 -2.83 21.33 51.06
C ASP A 407 -1.38 21.53 51.54
N ALA A 408 -0.86 22.68 51.06
CA ALA A 408 0.08 23.64 51.67
C ALA A 408 1.59 23.52 51.39
N PRO A 409 2.36 24.62 51.51
CA PRO A 409 2.11 25.96 50.97
C PRO A 409 3.30 26.47 50.12
N ILE A 410 3.02 27.52 49.35
CA ILE A 410 3.96 28.30 48.52
C ILE A 410 5.22 28.69 49.32
N GLN A 411 6.41 28.32 48.82
CA GLN A 411 7.67 28.96 49.19
C GLN A 411 8.45 29.45 47.96
N VAL A 412 8.97 30.65 48.16
CA VAL A 412 9.58 31.59 47.23
C VAL A 412 11.04 31.20 46.96
N ILE A 413 11.43 31.31 45.69
CA ILE A 413 12.79 31.17 45.15
C ILE A 413 13.81 32.06 45.89
N PRO A 414 15.06 31.61 46.08
CA PRO A 414 16.22 32.49 45.99
C PRO A 414 17.11 32.16 44.78
N PRO A 415 17.88 33.15 44.28
CA PRO A 415 18.42 33.15 42.94
C PRO A 415 19.89 32.71 42.93
N THR A 416 20.19 31.52 42.42
CA THR A 416 21.54 31.16 42.02
C THR A 416 21.48 30.28 40.78
N GLY A 417 22.02 30.79 39.68
CA GLY A 417 22.08 30.11 38.39
C GLY A 417 23.09 28.99 38.39
N GLU A 418 22.62 27.78 38.69
CA GLU A 418 23.31 26.54 38.31
C GLU A 418 22.37 25.70 37.44
N VAL A 419 22.81 25.46 36.21
CA VAL A 419 22.23 24.45 35.32
C VAL A 419 22.65 23.09 35.88
N VAL A 420 21.76 22.40 36.56
CA VAL A 420 21.96 20.99 36.91
C VAL A 420 21.67 20.16 35.65
N PRO A 421 22.64 19.45 35.07
CA PRO A 421 22.35 18.53 33.98
C PRO A 421 21.48 17.40 34.52
N VAL A 422 20.27 17.26 33.97
CA VAL A 422 19.49 16.03 34.13
C VAL A 422 20.21 14.95 33.34
N ASN A 423 21.05 14.18 34.02
CA ASN A 423 21.54 12.91 33.51
C ASN A 423 20.32 12.01 33.31
N VAL A 424 19.91 11.83 32.06
CA VAL A 424 19.13 10.66 31.66
C VAL A 424 20.01 9.47 32.01
N SER A 425 19.64 8.74 33.07
CA SER A 425 20.26 7.46 33.36
C SER A 425 20.06 6.57 32.16
N THR A 426 21.15 6.28 31.44
CA THR A 426 21.25 5.14 30.54
C THR A 426 21.08 3.88 31.37
N ASN A 427 19.84 3.52 31.67
CA ASN A 427 19.54 2.22 32.24
C ASN A 427 19.67 1.19 31.11
N ASN A 428 20.56 0.24 31.37
CA ASN A 428 20.94 -0.88 30.52
C ASN A 428 19.72 -1.59 29.93
N GLY A 429 19.61 -1.56 28.60
CA GLY A 429 18.56 -2.25 27.84
C GLY A 429 18.40 -1.78 26.39
N MET A 430 19.39 -1.11 25.78
CA MET A 430 19.40 -0.99 24.33
C MET A 430 19.80 -2.35 23.76
N ASP A 431 18.80 -3.16 23.40
CA ASP A 431 18.99 -4.35 22.57
C ASP A 431 19.86 -3.99 21.36
N GLU A 432 20.76 -4.88 20.94
CA GLU A 432 21.51 -4.73 19.67
C GLU A 432 20.55 -4.44 18.49
N ALA A 433 19.32 -4.95 18.57
CA ALA A 433 18.24 -4.70 17.60
C ALA A 433 17.74 -3.24 17.54
N PHE A 434 18.03 -2.40 18.53
CA PHE A 434 17.73 -0.95 18.53
C PHE A 434 18.86 -0.11 17.95
N ALA A 435 20.10 -0.59 18.05
CA ALA A 435 21.26 0.10 17.47
C ALA A 435 21.12 0.24 15.95
N ASP A 436 20.50 -0.75 15.29
CA ASP A 436 20.25 -0.72 13.85
C ASP A 436 19.18 0.31 13.43
N LEU A 437 18.17 0.57 14.28
CA LEU A 437 17.13 1.59 14.04
C LEU A 437 17.67 3.02 14.14
N MET A 438 18.66 3.24 15.01
CA MET A 438 19.33 4.54 15.17
C MET A 438 19.97 5.02 13.87
N ASN A 439 20.41 4.10 13.00
CA ASN A 439 20.96 4.43 11.68
C ASN A 439 19.93 5.09 10.74
N PHE A 440 18.64 4.92 11.01
CA PHE A 440 17.54 5.48 10.22
C PHE A 440 16.91 6.71 10.88
N LEU A 441 17.39 7.17 12.04
CA LEU A 441 16.88 8.40 12.65
C LEU A 441 17.52 9.65 12.04
N PRO A 442 16.79 10.78 12.00
CA PRO A 442 17.38 12.06 11.59
C PRO A 442 18.58 12.43 12.46
N PRO A 443 19.64 13.06 11.92
CA PRO A 443 20.84 13.40 12.69
C PRO A 443 20.58 14.35 13.88
N ASN A 444 19.49 15.12 13.84
CA ASN A 444 19.12 16.04 14.92
C ASN A 444 18.34 15.35 16.05
N PHE A 445 18.04 14.04 15.95
CA PHE A 445 17.09 13.33 16.80
C PHE A 445 17.36 13.43 18.32
N ASN A 446 18.61 13.60 18.73
CA ASN A 446 18.96 13.73 20.15
C ASN A 446 18.57 15.08 20.77
N ASP A 447 18.43 16.14 19.97
CA ASP A 447 17.96 17.46 20.44
C ASP A 447 16.45 17.46 20.79
N PHE A 448 15.72 16.41 20.41
CA PHE A 448 14.28 16.26 20.60
C PHE A 448 13.90 15.85 22.03
N SER A 449 14.83 15.25 22.79
CA SER A 449 14.57 14.82 24.17
C SER A 449 14.43 15.99 25.17
N ALA A 450 14.79 17.22 24.78
CA ALA A 450 14.92 18.36 25.69
C ALA A 450 13.81 19.44 25.58
N SER A 451 12.89 19.38 24.61
CA SER A 451 11.87 20.42 24.42
C SER A 451 10.44 19.89 24.41
N SER A 452 9.64 20.35 25.36
CA SER A 452 8.24 19.98 25.61
C SER A 452 7.24 20.75 24.73
N GLY A 453 7.52 20.86 23.42
CA GLY A 453 6.60 21.46 22.45
C GLY A 453 5.80 20.40 21.67
N PRO A 454 4.52 20.64 21.32
CA PRO A 454 3.80 19.77 20.40
C PRO A 454 4.40 19.88 19.00
N PHE A 455 5.09 18.83 18.56
CA PHE A 455 5.68 18.75 17.21
C PHE A 455 4.58 18.43 16.18
N ALA A 456 4.59 19.12 15.04
CA ALA A 456 3.73 18.76 13.91
C ALA A 456 4.43 17.68 13.07
N MET A 457 3.80 16.52 12.88
CA MET A 457 4.35 15.40 12.09
C MET A 457 4.71 15.80 10.64
N SER A 458 4.19 16.93 10.16
CA SER A 458 4.56 17.59 8.90
C SER A 458 6.04 18.01 8.82
N GLU A 459 6.68 18.35 9.94
CA GLU A 459 8.09 18.80 9.98
C GLU A 459 9.09 17.65 9.79
N LEU A 460 8.69 16.41 10.08
CA LEU A 460 9.52 15.22 9.81
C LEU A 460 9.52 14.80 8.34
N MET A 461 8.60 15.37 7.56
CA MET A 461 8.36 14.97 6.18
C MET A 461 8.88 15.97 5.14
N ASP A 462 9.41 17.14 5.52
CA ASP A 462 9.95 18.22 4.66
C ASP A 462 9.41 18.18 3.21
N ASP A 463 8.38 19.00 2.97
CA ASP A 463 7.71 19.20 1.67
C ASP A 463 6.93 17.99 1.11
N PHE A 464 6.17 17.26 1.95
CA PHE A 464 4.97 16.61 1.43
C PHE A 464 3.79 17.53 1.68
N ALA A 465 3.21 18.09 0.60
CA ALA A 465 1.80 18.40 0.65
C ALA A 465 1.12 17.11 1.12
N THR A 466 0.32 17.16 2.18
CA THR A 466 -0.31 16.01 2.83
C THR A 466 -1.13 15.09 1.90
N GLY A 467 -1.27 15.43 0.61
CA GLY A 467 -1.81 14.57 -0.45
C GLY A 467 -0.80 13.78 -1.31
N ASP A 468 0.52 13.91 -1.07
CA ASP A 468 1.58 13.26 -1.88
C ASP A 468 2.04 11.90 -1.32
N LEU A 469 1.74 11.60 -0.06
CA LEU A 469 1.96 10.29 0.55
C LEU A 469 0.61 9.71 0.95
N PHE A 470 -0.05 9.12 -0.04
CA PHE A 470 -1.02 8.04 0.10
C PHE A 470 -2.05 8.19 1.25
N TRP A 471 -3.26 8.64 0.88
CA TRP A 471 -4.42 8.72 1.78
C TRP A 471 -4.66 7.42 2.58
#